data_AF-A0AA37QTG6-F1
#
_entry.id   AF-A0AA37QTG6-F1
#
_cell.length_a   1.000
_cell.length_b   1.000
_cell.length_c   1.000
_cell.angle_alpha   90.00
_cell.angle_beta   90.00
_cell.angle_gamma   90.00
#
_symmetry.space_group_name_H-M   'P 1'
#
loop_
_entity.id
_entity.type
_entity.pdbx_description
1 polymer ?
#
loop_
_entity_poly.entity_id
_entity_poly.type
_entity_poly.pdbx_seq_one_letter_code
_entity_poly.pdbx_strand_id
1 'polypeptide(L)'
;MRVTKSSDNGPQITAEEAAQLQLARDRMIARHKLIEGIIRNNEMQLRNESARGGAEIELECARRDLSRSEGGGAARDEFHRVTERLSQLCDEHARLVAEREWLNHALLEFDSTPTEDDHKRTGHA
;
A
#
# COMPACT_ATOMS: atom_id res chain seq x y z
N MET A 1 -33.78 -55.29 -0.62
CA MET A 1 -32.56 -54.47 -0.81
C MET A 1 -32.83 -53.11 -0.17
N ARG A 2 -32.25 -52.83 0.99
CA ARG A 2 -32.54 -51.62 1.80
C ARG A 2 -31.42 -50.61 1.52
N VAL A 3 -31.76 -49.49 0.88
CA VAL A 3 -30.83 -48.38 0.64
C VAL A 3 -30.55 -47.71 1.98
N THR A 4 -29.34 -47.87 2.51
CA THR A 4 -28.84 -47.09 3.65
C THR A 4 -28.54 -45.69 3.16
N LYS A 5 -29.39 -44.72 3.53
CA LYS A 5 -29.15 -43.31 3.27
C LYS A 5 -27.83 -42.89 3.92
N SER A 6 -26.92 -42.38 3.10
CA SER A 6 -25.76 -41.58 3.52
C SER A 6 -26.25 -40.51 4.48
N SER A 7 -25.69 -40.47 5.69
CA SER A 7 -25.96 -39.39 6.63
C SER A 7 -25.12 -38.18 6.20
N ASP A 8 -25.69 -37.34 5.34
CA ASP A 8 -25.20 -36.00 4.97
C ASP A 8 -25.37 -35.00 6.14
N ASN A 9 -24.91 -35.36 7.34
CA ASN A 9 -24.82 -34.40 8.44
C ASN A 9 -23.36 -33.97 8.57
N GLY A 10 -22.98 -32.98 7.76
CA GLY A 10 -21.82 -32.15 8.05
C GLY A 10 -21.96 -31.49 9.44
N PRO A 11 -20.87 -30.94 10.00
CA PRO A 11 -20.91 -30.31 11.32
C PRO A 11 -22.02 -29.26 11.37
N GLN A 12 -22.97 -29.43 12.29
CA GLN A 12 -24.04 -28.45 12.51
C GLN A 12 -23.45 -27.30 13.33
N ILE A 13 -23.00 -26.25 12.65
CA ILE A 13 -22.58 -25.01 13.31
C ILE A 13 -23.80 -24.28 13.86
N THR A 14 -23.67 -23.76 15.06
CA THR A 14 -24.69 -22.91 15.70
C THR A 14 -24.76 -21.55 14.98
N ALA A 15 -25.87 -20.83 15.16
CA ALA A 15 -26.00 -19.47 14.62
C ALA A 15 -24.94 -18.51 15.19
N GLU A 16 -24.51 -18.76 16.42
CA GLU A 16 -23.46 -17.99 17.10
C GLU A 16 -22.08 -18.27 16.48
N GLU A 17 -21.73 -19.53 16.24
CA GLU A 17 -20.50 -19.91 15.54
C GLU A 17 -20.48 -19.35 14.11
N ALA A 18 -21.61 -19.39 13.40
CA ALA A 18 -21.72 -18.80 12.07
C ALA A 18 -21.49 -17.28 12.09
N ALA A 19 -22.03 -16.57 13.08
CA ALA A 19 -21.82 -15.13 13.25
C ALA A 19 -20.35 -14.80 13.57
N GLN A 20 -19.70 -15.58 14.43
CA GLN A 20 -18.28 -15.43 14.76
C GLN A 20 -17.38 -15.67 13.53
N LEU A 21 -17.66 -16.70 12.74
CA LEU A 21 -16.94 -16.97 11.49
C LEU A 21 -17.10 -15.82 10.48
N GLN A 22 -18.31 -15.26 10.38
CA GLN A 22 -18.56 -14.12 9.50
C GLN A 22 -17.78 -12.88 9.96
N LEU A 23 -17.78 -12.57 11.26
CA LEU A 23 -16.98 -11.48 11.82
C LEU A 23 -15.48 -11.67 11.59
N ALA A 24 -14.96 -12.88 11.79
CA ALA A 24 -13.56 -13.21 11.53
C ALA A 24 -13.20 -13.03 10.05
N ARG A 25 -14.08 -13.45 9.14
CA ARG A 25 -13.93 -13.25 7.70
C ARG A 25 -13.91 -11.77 7.34
N ASP A 26 -14.83 -10.98 7.88
CA ASP A 26 -14.91 -9.55 7.59
C ASP A 26 -13.67 -8.81 8.12
N ARG A 27 -13.18 -9.19 9.30
CA ARG A 27 -11.92 -8.69 9.86
C ARG A 27 -10.72 -9.03 8.96
N MET A 28 -10.62 -10.28 8.50
CA MET A 28 -9.57 -10.71 7.57
C MET A 28 -9.60 -9.87 6.28
N ILE A 29 -10.78 -9.67 5.69
CA ILE A 29 -10.94 -8.88 4.46
C ILE A 29 -10.53 -7.41 4.70
N ALA A 30 -10.96 -6.81 5.82
CA ALA A 30 -10.59 -5.44 6.17
C ALA A 30 -9.07 -5.29 6.33
N ARG A 31 -8.42 -6.21 7.04
CA ARG A 31 -6.96 -6.26 7.17
C ARG A 31 -6.26 -6.41 5.82
N HIS A 32 -6.76 -7.30 4.98
CA HIS A 32 -6.20 -7.54 3.65
C HIS A 32 -6.24 -6.29 2.78
N LYS A 33 -7.34 -5.52 2.81
CA LYS A 33 -7.45 -4.25 2.07
C LYS A 33 -6.41 -3.22 2.51
N LEU A 34 -6.09 -3.14 3.81
CA LEU A 34 -5.02 -2.26 4.30
C LEU A 34 -3.66 -2.69 3.74
N ILE A 35 -3.37 -3.99 3.76
CA ILE A 35 -2.13 -4.55 3.21
C ILE A 35 -2.02 -4.30 1.70
N GLU A 36 -3.08 -4.52 0.93
CA GLU A 36 -3.10 -4.19 -0.50
C GLU A 36 -2.87 -2.69 -0.75
N GLY A 37 -3.43 -1.82 0.11
CA GLY A 37 -3.15 -0.39 0.10
C GLY A 37 -1.65 -0.11 0.25
N ILE A 38 -1.01 -0.71 1.25
CA ILE A 38 0.44 -0.55 1.50
C ILE A 38 1.26 -1.04 0.31
N ILE A 39 0.91 -2.21 -0.26
CA ILE A 39 1.62 -2.77 -1.41
C ILE A 39 1.54 -1.82 -2.62
N ARG A 40 0.35 -1.31 -2.94
CA ARG A 40 0.16 -0.36 -4.04
C ARG A 40 0.91 0.95 -3.80
N ASN A 41 0.87 1.48 -2.58
CA ASN A 41 1.60 2.70 -2.24
C ASN A 41 3.12 2.48 -2.39
N ASN A 42 3.67 1.36 -1.90
CA ASN A 42 5.08 1.01 -2.08
C ASN A 42 5.47 0.91 -3.56
N GLU A 43 4.62 0.30 -4.39
CA GLU A 43 4.85 0.25 -5.84
C GLU A 43 4.91 1.65 -6.46
N MET A 44 3.99 2.55 -6.09
CA MET A 44 4.00 3.93 -6.55
C MET A 44 5.25 4.68 -6.07
N GLN A 45 5.72 4.45 -4.83
CA GLN A 45 6.96 5.04 -4.33
C GLN A 45 8.18 4.61 -5.14
N LEU A 46 8.30 3.31 -5.46
CA LEU A 46 9.42 2.80 -6.28
C LEU A 46 9.43 3.40 -7.69
N ARG A 47 8.25 3.55 -8.31
CA ARG A 47 8.12 4.20 -9.62
C ARG A 47 8.48 5.68 -9.55
N ASN A 48 8.03 6.37 -8.50
CA ASN A 48 8.37 7.78 -8.26
C ASN A 48 9.87 7.97 -8.03
N GLU A 49 10.51 7.13 -7.20
CA GLU A 49 11.95 7.16 -6.94
C GLU A 49 12.75 6.98 -8.24
N SER A 50 12.37 6.00 -9.07
CA SER A 50 12.99 5.78 -10.38
C SER A 50 12.83 7.00 -11.30
N ALA A 51 11.63 7.60 -11.33
CA ALA A 51 11.36 8.79 -12.13
C ALA A 51 12.14 10.03 -11.63
N ARG A 52 12.29 10.18 -10.31
CA ARG A 52 13.10 11.24 -9.68
C ARG A 52 14.57 11.10 -10.04
N GLY A 53 15.13 9.91 -9.91
CA GLY A 53 16.52 9.65 -10.31
C GLY A 53 16.77 10.00 -11.78
N GLY A 54 15.83 9.68 -12.67
CA GLY A 54 15.89 10.11 -14.07
C GLY A 54 15.85 11.63 -14.23
N ALA A 55 14.91 12.30 -13.55
CA ALA A 55 14.76 13.76 -13.62
C ALA A 55 15.97 14.51 -13.03
N GLU A 56 16.63 13.97 -11.99
CA GLU A 56 17.87 14.51 -11.43
C GLU A 56 19.02 14.46 -12.44
N ILE A 57 19.16 13.35 -13.17
CA ILE A 57 20.15 13.22 -14.26
C ILE A 57 19.85 14.21 -15.39
N GLU A 58 18.59 14.31 -15.82
CA GLU A 58 18.13 15.27 -16.83
C GLU A 58 18.43 16.71 -16.38
N LEU A 59 18.23 17.03 -15.10
CA LEU A 59 18.46 18.36 -14.54
C LEU A 59 19.94 18.73 -14.60
N GLU A 60 20.83 17.83 -14.24
CA GLU A 60 22.27 18.07 -14.32
C GLU A 60 22.74 18.24 -15.78
N CYS A 61 22.14 17.50 -16.72
CA CYS A 61 22.38 17.71 -18.15
C CYS A 61 21.91 19.10 -18.60
N ALA A 62 20.69 19.50 -18.23
CA ALA A 62 20.13 20.80 -18.56
C ALA A 62 20.94 21.96 -17.94
N ARG A 63 21.42 21.80 -16.69
CA ARG A 63 22.33 22.76 -16.03
C ARG A 63 23.62 22.93 -16.81
N ARG A 64 24.23 21.82 -17.22
CA ARG A 64 25.45 21.85 -18.02
C ARG A 64 25.22 22.55 -19.36
N ASP A 65 24.14 22.25 -20.05
CA ASP A 65 23.87 22.81 -21.37
C ASP A 65 23.52 24.31 -21.30
N LEU A 66 22.81 24.74 -20.24
CA LEU A 66 22.58 26.16 -19.94
C LEU A 66 23.87 26.93 -19.64
N SER A 67 24.85 26.28 -19.01
CA SER A 67 26.15 26.91 -18.68
C SER A 67 27.09 27.08 -19.89
N ARG A 68 26.79 26.45 -21.03
CA ARG A 68 27.59 26.61 -22.25
C ARG A 68 27.32 27.98 -22.88
N SER A 69 28.33 28.54 -23.54
CA SER A 69 28.27 29.86 -24.20
C SER A 69 27.17 29.98 -25.27
N GLU A 70 26.57 28.87 -25.71
CA GLU A 70 25.45 28.80 -26.65
C GLU A 70 24.11 28.48 -25.98
N GLY A 71 24.02 28.54 -24.64
CA GLY A 71 22.81 28.32 -23.86
C GLY A 71 21.71 29.33 -24.20
N GLY A 72 21.01 29.08 -25.32
CA GLY A 72 19.91 29.90 -25.80
C GLY A 72 18.61 29.64 -25.05
N GLY A 73 17.53 30.28 -25.49
CA GLY A 73 16.19 30.14 -24.89
C GLY A 73 15.75 28.69 -24.70
N ALA A 74 16.04 27.82 -25.68
CA ALA A 74 15.69 26.39 -25.60
C ALA A 74 16.35 25.65 -24.42
N ALA A 75 17.61 25.95 -24.09
CA ALA A 75 18.29 25.33 -22.95
C ALA A 75 17.70 25.80 -21.62
N ARG A 76 17.26 27.07 -21.56
CA ARG A 76 16.58 27.63 -20.40
C ARG A 76 15.18 27.05 -20.21
N ASP A 77 14.43 26.91 -21.29
CA ASP A 77 13.09 26.32 -21.28
C ASP A 77 13.14 24.85 -20.84
N GLU A 78 14.11 24.10 -21.34
CA GLU A 78 14.37 22.71 -20.91
C GLU A 78 14.71 22.63 -19.43
N PHE A 79 15.63 23.49 -18.95
CA PHE A 79 15.99 23.55 -17.54
C PHE A 79 14.79 23.84 -16.64
N HIS A 80 13.93 24.78 -17.03
CA HIS A 80 12.70 25.07 -16.29
C HIS A 80 11.73 23.90 -16.30
N ARG A 81 11.52 23.26 -17.46
CA ARG A 81 10.64 22.09 -17.59
C ARG A 81 11.08 20.93 -16.70
N VAL A 82 12.36 20.58 -16.71
CA VAL A 82 12.89 19.49 -15.88
C VAL A 82 12.83 19.85 -14.39
N THR A 83 13.11 21.11 -14.04
CA THR A 83 12.99 21.58 -12.65
C THR A 83 11.55 21.48 -12.14
N GLU A 84 10.56 21.90 -12.94
CA GLU A 84 9.15 21.78 -12.59
C GLU A 84 8.73 20.32 -12.43
N ARG A 85 9.12 19.46 -13.37
CA ARG A 85 8.88 18.02 -13.30
C ARG A 85 9.47 17.40 -12.02
N LEU A 86 10.71 17.75 -11.67
CA LEU A 86 11.34 17.24 -10.45
C LEU A 86 10.59 17.72 -9.20
N SER A 87 10.14 18.98 -9.17
CA SER A 87 9.30 19.50 -8.07
C SER A 87 8.02 18.68 -7.90
N GLN A 88 7.29 18.42 -9.00
CA GLN A 88 6.06 17.63 -8.96
C GLN A 88 6.32 16.21 -8.46
N LEU A 89 7.45 15.60 -8.84
CA LEU A 89 7.82 14.28 -8.35
C LEU A 89 8.17 14.28 -6.86
N CYS A 90 8.80 15.33 -6.34
CA CYS A 90 9.06 15.51 -4.92
C CYS A 90 7.76 15.71 -4.11
N ASP A 91 6.83 16.50 -4.62
CA ASP A 91 5.51 16.69 -4.00
C ASP A 91 4.74 15.37 -3.95
N GLU A 92 4.78 14.61 -5.05
CA GLU A 92 4.17 13.28 -5.11
C GLU A 92 4.82 12.31 -4.12
N HIS A 93 6.15 12.32 -4.01
CA HIS A 93 6.85 11.50 -3.03
C HIS A 93 6.40 11.82 -1.60
N ALA A 94 6.27 13.11 -1.26
CA ALA A 94 5.79 13.53 0.07
C ALA A 94 4.36 13.04 0.35
N ARG A 95 3.46 13.10 -0.64
CA ARG A 95 2.11 12.54 -0.52
C ARG A 95 2.13 11.04 -0.29
N LEU A 96 2.93 10.30 -1.07
CA LEU A 96 3.03 8.85 -0.96
C LEU A 96 3.60 8.41 0.40
N VAL A 97 4.58 9.14 0.94
CA VAL A 97 5.13 8.89 2.28
C VAL A 97 4.06 9.09 3.35
N ALA A 98 3.32 10.21 3.31
CA ALA A 98 2.25 10.47 4.26
C ALA A 98 1.14 9.41 4.20
N GLU A 99 0.75 8.98 2.99
CA GLU A 99 -0.22 7.90 2.81
C GLU A 99 0.30 6.57 3.38
N ARG A 100 1.58 6.22 3.17
CA ARG A 100 2.20 5.02 3.75
C ARG A 100 2.16 5.04 5.28
N GLU A 101 2.50 6.17 5.88
CA GLU A 101 2.47 6.35 7.33
C GLU A 101 1.06 6.17 7.87
N TRP A 102 0.07 6.78 7.22
CA TRP A 102 -1.34 6.60 7.56
C TRP A 102 -1.79 5.13 7.45
N LEU A 103 -1.46 4.44 6.34
CA LEU A 103 -1.81 3.03 6.14
C LEU A 103 -1.16 2.12 7.18
N ASN A 104 0.11 2.35 7.51
CA ASN A 104 0.83 1.59 8.54
C ASN A 104 0.22 1.82 9.92
N HIS A 105 -0.15 3.08 10.23
CA HIS A 105 -0.81 3.40 11.48
C HIS A 105 -2.19 2.73 11.58
N ALA A 106 -2.99 2.82 10.52
CA ALA A 106 -4.29 2.18 10.44
C ALA A 106 -4.21 0.65 10.60
N LEU A 107 -3.19 0.01 10.00
CA LEU A 107 -2.97 -1.43 10.17
C LEU A 107 -2.55 -1.78 11.61
N LEU A 108 -1.70 -0.97 12.23
CA LEU A 108 -1.28 -1.17 13.62
C LEU A 108 -2.47 -1.03 14.59
N GLU A 109 -3.29 -0.01 14.43
CA GLU A 109 -4.52 0.18 15.23
C GLU A 109 -5.50 -0.98 15.02
N PHE A 110 -5.67 -1.41 13.78
CA PHE A 110 -6.53 -2.54 13.43
C PHE A 110 -6.06 -3.83 14.11
N ASP A 111 -4.76 -4.14 14.06
CA ASP A 111 -4.18 -5.34 14.66
C ASP A 111 -4.17 -5.26 16.20
N SER A 112 -4.11 -4.06 16.78
CA SER A 112 -4.10 -3.85 18.25
C SER A 112 -5.50 -3.94 18.89
N THR A 113 -6.57 -3.95 18.10
CA THR A 113 -7.94 -4.05 18.61
C THR A 113 -8.22 -5.48 19.10
N PRO A 114 -8.44 -5.73 20.40
CA PRO A 114 -8.65 -7.08 20.93
C PRO A 114 -9.79 -7.82 20.23
N THR A 115 -9.61 -9.11 19.96
CA THR A 115 -10.69 -10.00 19.54
C THR A 115 -11.14 -10.88 20.72
N GLU A 116 -12.43 -11.24 20.78
CA GLU A 116 -12.95 -12.10 21.85
C GLU A 116 -12.23 -13.46 21.95
N ASP A 117 -11.55 -13.90 20.90
CA ASP A 117 -10.74 -15.13 20.87
C ASP A 117 -9.32 -14.98 21.43
N ASP A 118 -8.80 -13.76 21.64
CA ASP A 118 -7.46 -13.56 22.22
C ASP A 118 -7.37 -14.05 23.68
N HIS A 119 -8.50 -14.10 24.38
CA HIS A 119 -8.59 -14.64 25.74
C HIS A 119 -8.55 -16.17 25.85
N LYS A 120 -8.72 -16.90 24.73
CA LYS A 120 -8.70 -18.38 24.74
C LYS A 120 -7.33 -18.97 24.44
N ARG A 121 -6.37 -18.17 23.97
CA ARG A 121 -5.05 -18.64 23.51
C ARG A 121 -3.96 -18.62 24.59
N THR A 122 -4.25 -18.16 25.81
CA THR A 122 -3.30 -18.15 26.94
C THR A 122 -3.28 -19.46 27.76
N GLY A 123 -3.94 -20.52 27.28
CA GLY A 123 -4.12 -21.77 28.01
C GLY A 123 -3.24 -22.94 27.55
N HIS A 124 -1.96 -22.73 27.24
CA HIS A 124 -0.99 -23.84 27.19
C HIS A 124 0.43 -23.31 27.49
N ALA A 125 0.83 -23.49 28.75
CA ALA A 125 2.22 -23.49 29.20
C ALA A 125 2.61 -24.94 29.58
#